data_AF-A0A1C6HN84-F1
#
_entry.id   AF-A0A1C6HN84-F1
#
_cell.length_a   1.000
_cell.length_b   1.000
_cell.length_c   1.000
_cell.angle_alpha   90.00
_cell.angle_beta   90.00
_cell.angle_gamma   90.00
#
_symmetry.space_group_name_H-M   'P 1'
#
loop_
_entity.id
_entity.type
_entity.pdbx_description
1 polymer ?
#
loop_
_entity_poly.entity_id
_entity_poly.type
_entity_poly.pdbx_seq_one_letter_code
_entity_poly.pdbx_strand_id
1 'polypeptide(L)'
;MICNLHSFFQQGHYEIRAYNGSLHAGEVRSQIVLALAISNAAMTKKYCSPHVSQSDNMRYSFRVWLLNLGLIGDEFKNCRTHLLKHLEGDIAWRHPEDGIAARARLKEKRELEKQAAREQRNEPVCHSDDETECIPDENNEPSESECDGIEELEMSM
;
A
#
# COMPACT_ATOMS: atom_id res chain seq x y z
N MET A 1 28.25 -9.13 16.48
CA MET A 1 27.73 -10.22 15.64
C MET A 1 27.67 -11.48 16.49
N ILE A 2 26.50 -11.82 17.05
CA ILE A 2 26.32 -13.08 17.78
C ILE A 2 25.69 -14.06 16.79
N CYS A 3 26.49 -14.57 15.87
CA CYS A 3 26.08 -15.71 15.05
C CYS A 3 26.56 -16.95 15.80
N ASN A 4 25.61 -17.71 16.36
CA ASN A 4 25.94 -19.01 16.95
C ASN A 4 26.32 -19.98 15.81
N LEU A 5 27.62 -20.16 15.56
CA LEU A 5 28.13 -21.06 14.51
C LEU A 5 28.02 -22.54 14.90
N HIS A 6 27.70 -22.85 16.16
CA HIS A 6 27.53 -24.21 16.63
C HIS A 6 26.05 -24.60 16.58
N SER A 7 25.72 -25.70 15.89
CA SER A 7 24.37 -26.29 15.93
C SER A 7 24.21 -26.96 17.29
N PHE A 8 23.56 -26.29 18.22
CA PHE A 8 23.40 -26.78 19.60
C PHE A 8 22.22 -27.75 19.72
N PHE A 9 21.15 -27.52 18.95
CA PHE A 9 19.99 -28.39 18.90
C PHE A 9 20.18 -29.43 17.80
N GLN A 10 20.48 -30.66 18.19
CA GLN A 10 20.47 -31.83 17.32
C GLN A 10 19.29 -32.72 17.75
N GLN A 11 18.56 -33.30 16.78
CA GLN A 11 17.32 -34.11 16.89
C GLN A 11 15.99 -33.36 16.65
N GLY A 12 15.56 -33.22 15.39
CA GLY A 12 14.19 -32.84 15.03
C GLY A 12 13.78 -31.39 15.30
N HIS A 13 14.65 -30.58 15.90
CA HIS A 13 14.45 -29.15 16.11
C HIS A 13 14.96 -28.34 14.91
N TYR A 14 14.34 -27.19 14.65
CA TYR A 14 14.80 -26.24 13.65
C TYR A 14 15.41 -25.02 14.32
N GLU A 15 16.54 -24.54 13.79
CA GLU A 15 17.24 -23.35 14.29
C GLU A 15 17.14 -22.23 13.26
N ILE A 16 16.63 -21.07 13.66
CA ILE A 16 16.65 -19.86 12.83
C ILE A 16 17.94 -19.09 13.13
N ARG A 17 18.93 -19.21 12.23
CA ARG A 17 20.26 -18.58 12.34
C ARG A 17 20.42 -17.28 11.53
N ALA A 18 19.33 -16.58 11.27
CA ALA A 18 19.29 -15.41 10.39
C ALA A 18 19.10 -14.09 11.14
N TYR A 19 19.72 -13.92 12.31
CA TYR A 19 19.60 -12.69 13.09
C TYR A 19 20.94 -11.96 13.28
N ASN A 20 21.04 -10.80 12.62
CA ASN A 20 22.03 -9.80 12.96
C ASN A 20 21.49 -8.99 14.14
N GLY A 21 22.10 -9.16 15.33
CA GLY A 21 21.71 -8.46 16.55
C GLY A 21 21.54 -6.95 16.33
N SER A 22 20.39 -6.41 16.77
CA SER A 22 20.05 -4.99 16.68
C SER A 22 19.46 -4.49 18.01
N LEU A 23 19.75 -3.25 18.39
CA LEU A 23 19.10 -2.57 19.53
C LEU A 23 17.77 -1.91 19.14
N HIS A 24 17.43 -1.88 17.85
CA HIS A 24 16.20 -1.25 17.40
C HIS A 24 14.98 -2.09 17.79
N ALA A 25 14.14 -1.55 18.68
CA ALA A 25 13.00 -2.27 19.25
C ALA A 25 12.04 -2.82 18.17
N GLY A 26 11.85 -2.09 17.07
CA GLY A 26 11.00 -2.53 15.95
C GLY A 26 11.60 -3.72 15.19
N GLU A 27 12.91 -3.77 15.04
CA GLU A 27 13.60 -4.88 14.36
C GLU A 27 13.56 -6.13 15.24
N VAL A 28 13.87 -6.01 16.54
CA VAL A 28 13.77 -7.11 17.51
C VAL A 28 12.35 -7.68 17.53
N ARG A 29 11.33 -6.81 17.65
CA ARG A 29 9.92 -7.23 17.64
C ARG A 29 9.56 -7.95 16.35
N SER A 30 9.94 -7.39 15.19
CA SER A 30 9.61 -7.98 13.89
C SER A 30 10.20 -9.38 13.71
N GLN A 31 11.40 -9.63 14.22
CA GLN A 31 12.08 -10.93 14.14
C GLN A 31 11.44 -11.96 15.07
N ILE A 32 11.06 -11.56 16.29
CA ILE A 32 10.32 -12.42 17.22
C ILE A 32 8.97 -12.82 16.61
N VAL A 33 8.22 -11.85 16.07
CA VAL A 33 6.93 -12.10 15.41
C VAL A 33 7.09 -13.01 14.20
N LEU A 34 8.14 -12.82 13.40
CA LEU A 34 8.44 -13.69 12.27
C LEU A 34 8.67 -15.14 12.71
N ALA A 35 9.48 -15.36 13.75
CA ALA A 35 9.75 -16.70 14.28
C ALA A 35 8.46 -17.37 14.81
N LEU A 36 7.61 -16.62 15.51
CA LEU A 36 6.31 -17.10 15.98
C LEU A 36 5.37 -17.47 14.82
N ALA A 37 5.31 -16.63 13.78
CA ALA A 37 4.47 -16.88 12.62
C ALA A 37 4.93 -18.10 11.82
N ILE A 38 6.24 -18.29 11.67
CA ILE A 38 6.81 -19.50 11.05
C ILE A 38 6.47 -20.74 11.88
N SER A 39 6.60 -20.66 13.21
CA SER A 39 6.23 -21.75 14.14
C SER A 39 4.78 -22.15 13.95
N ASN A 40 3.87 -21.16 13.91
CA ASN A 40 2.45 -21.41 13.70
C ASN A 40 2.17 -22.00 12.30
N ALA A 41 2.84 -21.50 11.27
CA ALA A 41 2.71 -22.04 9.92
C ALA A 41 3.21 -23.49 9.82
N ALA A 42 4.27 -23.85 10.53
CA ALA A 42 4.77 -25.22 10.57
C ALA A 42 3.76 -26.20 11.22
N MET A 43 3.01 -25.74 12.22
CA MET A 43 1.97 -26.55 12.88
C MET A 43 0.67 -26.65 12.08
N THR A 44 0.34 -25.63 11.29
CA THR A 44 -0.95 -25.52 10.59
C THR A 44 -0.91 -25.99 9.14
N LYS A 45 0.24 -25.85 8.45
CA LYS A 45 0.35 -26.23 7.03
C LYS A 45 0.57 -27.72 6.88
N LYS A 46 -0.22 -28.35 6.00
CA LYS A 46 -0.18 -29.79 5.71
C LYS A 46 1.07 -30.21 4.92
N TYR A 47 1.62 -29.31 4.12
CA TYR A 47 2.78 -29.58 3.27
C TYR A 47 3.72 -28.37 3.24
N CYS A 48 5.02 -28.65 3.19
CA CYS A 48 6.06 -27.67 2.94
C CYS A 48 6.98 -28.22 1.85
N SER A 49 7.35 -27.38 0.88
CA SER A 49 8.29 -27.76 -0.17
C SER A 49 9.68 -27.26 0.21
N PRO A 50 10.74 -28.09 0.09
CA PRO A 50 12.13 -27.64 0.27
C PRO A 50 12.62 -26.80 -0.92
N HIS A 51 11.84 -26.71 -1.99
CA HIS A 51 12.23 -25.99 -3.20
C HIS A 51 12.39 -24.49 -2.92
N VAL A 52 13.56 -23.94 -3.24
CA VAL A 52 13.85 -22.51 -3.11
C VAL A 52 13.16 -21.75 -4.23
N SER A 53 12.21 -20.89 -3.88
CA SER A 53 11.55 -20.02 -4.85
C SER A 53 12.50 -18.91 -5.30
N GLN A 54 12.74 -18.82 -6.61
CA GLN A 54 13.47 -17.70 -7.22
C GLN A 54 12.46 -16.67 -7.73
N SER A 55 12.74 -15.39 -7.48
CA SER A 55 11.87 -14.28 -7.86
C SER A 55 12.70 -13.06 -8.19
N ASP A 56 12.37 -12.41 -9.31
CA ASP A 56 13.05 -11.18 -9.78
C ASP A 56 12.82 -10.00 -8.82
N ASN A 57 11.66 -9.97 -8.16
CA ASN A 57 11.34 -9.01 -7.11
C ASN A 57 11.23 -9.70 -5.74
N MET A 58 12.31 -9.65 -4.96
CA MET A 58 12.35 -10.28 -3.64
C MET A 58 11.46 -9.56 -2.63
N ARG A 59 11.32 -8.23 -2.73
CA ARG A 59 10.48 -7.44 -1.82
C ARG A 59 8.99 -7.78 -1.96
N TYR A 60 8.49 -7.89 -3.18
CA TYR A 60 7.12 -8.33 -3.44
C TYR A 60 6.88 -9.74 -2.94
N SER A 61 7.75 -10.68 -3.32
CA SER A 61 7.58 -12.10 -2.97
C SER A 61 7.66 -12.33 -1.47
N PHE A 62 8.58 -11.65 -0.77
CA PHE A 62 8.65 -11.75 0.68
C PHE A 62 7.41 -11.15 1.35
N ARG A 63 6.89 -10.01 0.88
CA ARG A 63 5.63 -9.44 1.39
C ARG A 63 4.47 -10.42 1.26
N VAL A 64 4.27 -10.99 0.07
CA VAL A 64 3.17 -11.96 -0.18
C VAL A 64 3.34 -13.19 0.71
N TRP A 65 4.57 -13.65 0.90
CA TRP A 65 4.86 -14.75 1.81
C TRP A 65 4.51 -14.40 3.27
N LEU A 66 4.85 -13.19 3.75
CA LEU A 66 4.47 -12.72 5.09
C LEU A 66 2.94 -12.64 5.27
N LEU A 67 2.20 -12.22 4.23
CA LEU A 67 0.74 -12.22 4.27
C LEU A 67 0.18 -13.65 4.37
N ASN A 68 0.76 -14.61 3.66
CA ASN A 68 0.39 -16.03 3.74
C ASN A 68 0.82 -16.72 5.05
N LEU A 69 1.62 -16.04 5.89
CA LEU A 69 1.90 -16.46 7.26
C LEU A 69 0.90 -15.88 8.27
N GLY A 70 0.02 -14.97 7.84
CA GLY A 70 -0.99 -14.35 8.70
C GLY A 70 -0.58 -12.99 9.29
N LEU A 71 0.54 -12.40 8.87
CA LEU A 71 0.89 -11.02 9.25
C LEU A 71 0.06 -10.02 8.43
N ILE A 72 -1.26 -10.01 8.64
CA ILE A 72 -2.25 -9.16 7.96
C ILE A 72 -2.83 -8.18 8.97
N GLY A 73 -3.04 -6.92 8.58
CA GLY A 73 -3.54 -5.86 9.47
C GLY A 73 -2.52 -4.76 9.69
N ASP A 74 -2.96 -3.71 10.40
CA ASP A 74 -2.18 -2.51 10.70
C ASP A 74 -1.20 -2.74 11.85
N GLU A 75 -1.53 -3.64 12.78
CA GLU A 75 -0.67 -4.05 13.89
C GLU A 75 0.65 -4.67 13.41
N PHE A 76 0.62 -5.36 12.26
CA PHE A 76 1.82 -5.94 11.64
C PHE A 76 2.47 -5.03 10.61
N LYS A 77 1.92 -3.84 10.34
CA LYS A 77 2.48 -2.90 9.34
C LYS A 77 3.91 -2.52 9.68
N ASN A 78 4.16 -2.16 10.95
CA ASN A 78 5.51 -1.85 11.42
C ASN A 78 6.47 -3.05 11.26
N CYS A 79 6.02 -4.25 11.63
CA CYS A 79 6.83 -5.47 11.49
C CYS A 79 7.19 -5.74 10.02
N ARG A 80 6.21 -5.68 9.11
CA ARG A 80 6.44 -5.86 7.67
C ARG A 80 7.42 -4.81 7.13
N THR A 81 7.33 -3.56 7.55
CA THR A 81 8.25 -2.51 7.12
C THR A 81 9.68 -2.80 7.55
N HIS A 82 9.91 -3.24 8.79
CA HIS A 82 11.26 -3.60 9.25
C HIS A 82 11.83 -4.81 8.50
N LEU A 83 11.01 -5.83 8.25
CA LEU A 83 11.40 -7.01 7.49
C LEU A 83 11.68 -6.73 6.00
N LEU A 84 10.99 -5.75 5.41
CA LEU A 84 11.10 -5.37 3.99
C LEU A 84 12.07 -4.22 3.73
N LYS A 85 12.70 -3.65 4.77
CA LYS A 85 13.55 -2.45 4.66
C LYS A 85 14.81 -2.69 3.81
N HIS A 86 15.40 -3.86 3.91
CA HIS A 86 16.68 -4.20 3.26
C HIS A 86 16.53 -4.98 1.95
N LEU A 87 15.31 -5.14 1.44
CA LEU A 87 15.03 -5.87 0.21
C LEU A 87 14.80 -4.91 -0.95
N GLU A 88 15.45 -5.22 -2.08
CA GLU A 88 15.32 -4.47 -3.33
C GLU A 88 14.04 -4.87 -4.08
N GLY A 89 13.49 -3.90 -4.82
CA GLY A 89 12.31 -4.08 -5.67
C GLY A 89 11.08 -3.28 -5.23
N ASP A 90 10.03 -3.39 -6.03
CA ASP A 90 8.72 -2.76 -5.81
C ASP A 90 7.88 -3.58 -4.83
N ILE A 91 7.06 -2.92 -4.02
CA ILE A 91 6.15 -3.54 -3.05
C ILE A 91 4.85 -3.97 -3.74
N ALA A 92 4.41 -3.19 -4.74
CA ALA A 92 3.09 -3.34 -5.35
C ALA A 92 3.08 -4.36 -6.50
N TRP A 93 4.14 -4.40 -7.30
CA TRP A 93 4.17 -5.17 -8.55
C TRP A 93 5.24 -6.27 -8.52
N ARG A 94 4.90 -7.47 -9.01
CA ARG A 94 5.85 -8.58 -9.15
C ARG A 94 6.87 -8.27 -10.24
N HIS A 95 6.43 -7.73 -11.37
CA HIS A 95 7.30 -7.23 -12.43
C HIS A 95 7.21 -5.70 -12.49
N PRO A 96 8.34 -4.98 -12.55
CA PRO A 96 8.33 -3.51 -12.61
C PRO A 96 7.64 -2.97 -13.86
N GLU A 97 7.62 -3.76 -14.95
CA GLU A 97 6.94 -3.43 -16.21
C GLU A 97 5.42 -3.25 -16.02
N ASP A 98 4.79 -4.10 -15.19
CA ASP A 98 3.36 -4.01 -14.89
C ASP A 98 3.00 -2.67 -14.24
N GLY A 99 3.87 -2.20 -13.35
CA GLY A 99 3.72 -0.91 -12.68
C GLY A 99 3.85 0.26 -13.66
N ILE A 100 4.72 0.16 -14.66
CA ILE A 100 4.88 1.20 -15.69
C ILE A 100 3.64 1.24 -16.59
N ALA A 101 3.16 0.07 -17.05
CA ALA A 101 1.96 -0.02 -17.87
C ALA A 101 0.71 0.50 -17.14
N ALA A 102 0.55 0.18 -15.85
CA ALA A 102 -0.55 0.69 -15.04
C ALA A 102 -0.51 2.22 -14.89
N ARG A 103 0.69 2.78 -14.67
CA ARG A 103 0.87 4.24 -14.60
C ARG A 103 0.58 4.93 -15.93
N ALA A 104 0.99 4.34 -17.06
CA ALA A 104 0.71 4.88 -18.39
C ALA A 104 -0.80 4.94 -18.67
N ARG A 105 -1.52 3.84 -18.43
CA ARG A 105 -2.99 3.77 -18.59
C ARG A 105 -3.71 4.80 -17.73
N LEU A 106 -3.26 5.01 -16.49
CA LEU A 106 -3.87 5.99 -15.59
C LEU A 106 -3.62 7.44 -16.05
N LYS A 107 -2.47 7.71 -16.68
CA LYS A 107 -2.13 9.02 -17.25
C LYS A 107 -3.00 9.32 -18.47
N GLU A 108 -3.13 8.38 -19.39
CA GLU A 108 -4.00 8.50 -20.58
C GLU A 108 -5.46 8.76 -20.18
N LYS A 109 -5.98 8.02 -19.19
CA LYS A 109 -7.35 8.24 -18.70
C LYS A 109 -7.56 9.66 -18.15
N ARG A 110 -6.61 10.19 -17.36
CA ARG A 110 -6.68 11.56 -16.83
C ARG A 110 -6.58 12.62 -17.93
N GLU A 111 -5.79 12.37 -18.97
CA GLU A 111 -5.66 13.28 -20.10
C GLU A 111 -6.95 13.33 -20.94
N LEU A 112 -7.57 12.17 -21.18
CA LEU A 112 -8.89 12.08 -21.83
C LEU A 112 -9.97 12.77 -21.00
N GLU A 113 -10.00 12.58 -19.67
CA GLU A 113 -10.94 13.26 -18.78
C GLU A 113 -10.75 14.79 -18.81
N LYS A 114 -9.50 15.27 -18.85
CA LYS A 114 -9.20 16.70 -18.99
C LYS A 114 -9.59 17.26 -20.36
N GLN A 115 -9.40 16.49 -21.43
CA GLN A 115 -9.82 16.87 -22.78
C GLN A 115 -11.34 16.93 -22.87
N ALA A 116 -12.04 15.90 -22.37
CA ALA A 116 -13.49 15.86 -22.30
C ALA A 116 -14.07 17.02 -21.46
N ALA A 117 -13.48 17.33 -20.30
CA ALA A 117 -13.90 18.47 -19.48
C ALA A 117 -13.67 19.82 -20.19
N ARG A 118 -12.61 19.93 -21.01
CA ARG A 118 -12.34 21.13 -21.81
C ARG A 118 -13.30 21.27 -22.99
N GLU A 119 -13.64 20.17 -23.65
CA GLU A 119 -14.64 20.11 -24.72
C GLU A 119 -16.03 20.43 -24.20
N GLN A 120 -16.42 19.89 -23.04
CA GLN A 120 -17.69 20.16 -22.38
C GLN A 120 -17.83 21.63 -21.94
N ARG A 121 -16.72 22.32 -21.62
CA ARG A 121 -16.70 23.77 -21.36
C ARG A 121 -16.78 24.62 -22.63
N ASN A 122 -16.43 24.05 -23.79
CA ASN A 122 -16.40 24.74 -25.08
C ASN A 122 -17.63 24.42 -25.95
N GLU A 123 -18.59 23.65 -25.44
CA GLU A 123 -19.90 23.45 -26.08
C GLU A 123 -20.58 24.82 -26.31
N PRO A 124 -21.05 25.12 -27.53
CA PRO A 124 -21.80 26.34 -27.78
C PRO A 124 -23.12 26.26 -27.01
N VAL A 125 -23.39 27.26 -26.16
CA VAL A 125 -24.73 27.49 -25.62
C VAL A 125 -25.67 27.67 -26.81
N CYS A 126 -26.47 26.65 -27.13
CA CYS A 126 -27.56 26.80 -28.08
C CYS A 126 -28.60 27.74 -27.46
N HIS A 127 -28.62 28.99 -27.93
CA HIS A 127 -29.72 29.90 -27.68
C HIS A 127 -30.94 29.37 -28.46
N SER A 128 -31.89 28.79 -27.75
CA SER A 128 -33.25 28.69 -28.22
C SER A 128 -34.04 29.83 -27.61
N ASP A 129 -34.14 30.94 -28.36
CA ASP A 129 -35.13 31.98 -28.12
C ASP A 129 -36.47 31.50 -28.71
N ASP A 130 -37.47 31.29 -27.85
CA ASP A 130 -38.84 31.74 -28.12
C ASP A 130 -39.64 31.77 -26.81
N GLU A 131 -40.37 32.88 -26.65
CA GLU A 131 -40.90 33.43 -25.42
C GLU A 131 -42.15 32.70 -24.87
N THR A 132 -42.37 32.79 -23.56
CA THR A 132 -43.69 33.21 -23.04
C THR A 132 -43.58 33.72 -21.60
N GLU A 133 -43.91 35.00 -21.44
CA GLU A 133 -44.00 35.76 -20.20
C GLU A 133 -45.02 35.17 -19.21
N CYS A 134 -44.74 35.28 -17.91
CA CYS A 134 -45.48 36.15 -16.98
C CYS A 134 -45.02 35.94 -15.53
N ILE A 135 -44.55 37.02 -14.91
CA ILE A 135 -44.32 37.19 -13.47
C ILE A 135 -45.66 37.63 -12.83
N PRO A 136 -45.99 37.26 -11.57
CA PRO A 136 -45.61 38.07 -10.39
C PRO A 136 -45.11 37.19 -9.22
N ASP A 137 -43.96 37.47 -8.60
CA ASP A 137 -43.74 38.47 -7.53
C ASP A 137 -44.24 37.97 -6.16
N GLU A 138 -43.32 37.46 -5.32
CA GLU A 138 -43.39 37.69 -3.87
C GLU A 138 -42.02 37.52 -3.18
N ASN A 139 -41.63 38.61 -2.54
CA ASN A 139 -40.51 38.88 -1.64
C ASN A 139 -40.17 37.77 -0.62
N ASN A 140 -38.88 37.49 -0.41
CA ASN A 140 -38.19 37.84 0.85
C ASN A 140 -36.65 37.67 0.78
N GLU A 141 -35.97 38.57 1.46
CA GLU A 141 -34.51 38.79 1.52
C GLU A 141 -33.71 37.73 2.35
N PRO A 142 -32.36 37.80 2.36
CA PRO A 142 -31.45 36.66 2.45
C PRO A 142 -30.99 36.31 3.88
N SER A 143 -30.46 35.09 4.05
CA SER A 143 -29.57 34.80 5.19
C SER A 143 -28.27 34.16 4.70
N GLU A 144 -27.19 34.85 5.04
CA GLU A 144 -25.80 34.50 4.83
C GLU A 144 -25.44 33.24 5.65
N SER A 145 -24.60 32.37 5.09
CA SER A 145 -23.64 31.64 5.92
C SER A 145 -22.35 31.42 5.14
N GLU A 146 -21.36 32.24 5.46
CA GLU A 146 -19.95 31.94 5.27
C GLU A 146 -19.60 30.61 5.97
N CYS A 147 -18.70 29.84 5.36
CA CYS A 147 -17.45 29.47 6.02
C CYS A 147 -16.52 28.80 5.01
N ASP A 148 -15.53 29.57 4.59
CA ASP A 148 -14.28 29.10 3.98
C ASP A 148 -13.35 28.48 5.03
N GLY A 149 -12.49 27.56 4.57
CA GLY A 149 -11.20 27.24 5.17
C GLY A 149 -11.09 25.85 5.83
N ILE A 150 -9.96 25.13 5.79
CA ILE A 150 -8.55 25.50 5.55
C ILE A 150 -7.77 24.21 5.15
N GLU A 151 -6.84 24.33 4.20
CA GLU A 151 -5.76 23.37 3.87
C GLU A 151 -4.62 23.36 4.91
N GLU A 152 -3.65 22.45 4.74
CA GLU A 152 -2.29 22.41 5.34
C GLU A 152 -2.11 21.46 6.54
N LEU A 153 -1.36 20.36 6.40
CA LEU A 153 0.10 20.17 6.19
C LEU A 153 0.91 20.20 7.49
N GLU A 154 1.79 19.20 7.60
CA GLU A 154 2.71 18.98 8.71
C GLU A 154 3.60 20.19 9.00
N MET A 155 3.75 20.47 10.29
CA MET A 155 4.80 21.29 10.85
C MET A 155 6.05 20.41 11.04
N SER A 156 7.13 20.76 10.37
CA SER A 156 8.47 20.23 10.59
C SER A 156 9.01 20.64 11.97
N MET A 157 9.61 19.68 12.70
CA MET A 157 10.92 19.87 13.33
C MET A 157 11.62 18.52 13.53
#